data_AF-A0A432SDQ2-F1
#
_entry.id   AF-A0A432SDQ2-F1
#
_cell.length_a   1.000
_cell.length_b   1.000
_cell.length_c   1.000
_cell.angle_alpha   90.00
_cell.angle_beta   90.00
_cell.angle_gamma   90.00
#
_symmetry.space_group_name_H-M   'P 1'
#
loop_
_entity.id
_entity.type
_entity.pdbx_description
1 polymer ?
#
loop_
_entity_poly.entity_id
_entity_poly.type
_entity_poly.pdbx_seq_one_letter_code
_entity_poly.pdbx_strand_id
1 'polypeptide(L)' 'MIGTVKELYFTQNDTNKTRQNVEKISVDNAGVKKDKFYNKNPRRAILITCVESYNLAQKNEINIQAGSLGEN' A
#
# COMPACT_ATOMS: atom_id res chain seq x y z
N MET A 1 12.75 9.14 14.32
CA MET A 1 12.76 9.64 12.92
C MET A 1 11.31 9.77 12.49
N ILE A 2 10.93 10.89 11.87
CA ILE A 2 9.55 11.14 11.43
C ILE A 2 9.54 10.95 9.91
N GLY A 3 8.66 10.10 9.40
CA GLY A 3 8.44 9.93 7.97
C GLY A 3 7.28 10.81 7.49
N THR A 4 7.25 11.08 6.19
CA THR A 4 6.11 11.73 5.53
C THR A 4 5.39 10.71 4.65
N VAL A 5 4.09 10.54 4.85
CA VAL A 5 3.25 9.76 3.93
C VAL A 5 3.17 10.52 2.60
N LYS A 6 3.59 9.88 1.51
CA LYS A 6 3.56 10.49 0.17
C LYS A 6 2.29 10.15 -0.59
N GLU A 7 1.83 8.91 -0.47
CA GLU A 7 0.71 8.36 -1.21
C GLU A 7 -0.01 7.34 -0.33
N LEU A 8 -1.28 7.09 -0.63
CA LEU A 8 -2.14 6.14 0.08
C LEU A 8 -2.87 5.27 -0.92
N TYR A 9 -3.06 4.00 -0.55
CA TYR A 9 -3.56 2.96 -1.41
C TYR A 9 -4.52 2.01 -0.67
N PHE A 10 -5.55 1.54 -1.35
CA PHE A 10 -6.25 0.32 -0.93
C PHE A 10 -6.69 -0.52 -2.13
N THR A 11 -7.03 -1.77 -1.87
CA THR A 11 -7.57 -2.69 -2.87
C THR A 11 -8.89 -3.28 -2.38
N GLN A 12 -9.95 -3.20 -3.18
CA GLN A 12 -11.24 -3.80 -2.82
C GLN A 12 -11.40 -5.25 -3.32
N ASN A 13 -10.79 -5.60 -4.45
CA ASN A 13 -10.91 -6.93 -5.06
C ASN A 13 -9.67 -7.27 -5.91
N ASP A 14 -9.56 -8.53 -6.31
CA ASP A 14 -8.47 -9.01 -7.18
C ASP A 14 -8.77 -8.83 -8.69
N THR A 15 -9.97 -8.36 -9.02
CA THR A 15 -10.45 -8.22 -10.40
C THR A 15 -9.69 -7.12 -11.14
N ASN A 16 -9.44 -6.00 -10.46
CA ASN A 16 -8.49 -4.97 -10.88
C ASN A 16 -7.31 -5.01 -9.92
N LYS A 17 -6.25 -5.74 -10.27
CA LYS A 17 -5.01 -5.86 -9.48
C LYS A 17 -4.33 -4.52 -9.18
N THR A 18 -4.78 -3.44 -9.82
CA THR A 18 -4.32 -2.07 -9.61
C THR A 18 -4.89 -1.54 -8.30
N ARG A 19 -4.00 -1.17 -7.37
CA ARG A 19 -4.39 -0.45 -6.16
C ARG A 19 -4.94 0.91 -6.53
N GLN A 20 -5.96 1.35 -5.79
CA GLN A 20 -6.53 2.69 -5.97
C GLN A 20 -5.70 3.66 -5.14
N ASN A 21 -5.04 4.61 -5.81
CA ASN A 21 -4.45 5.77 -5.14
C ASN A 21 -5.57 6.67 -4.62
N VAL A 22 -5.51 7.06 -3.36
CA VAL A 22 -6.55 7.87 -2.71
C VAL A 22 -5.96 8.97 -1.84
N GLU A 23 -6.73 10.03 -1.63
CA GLU A 23 -6.31 11.15 -0.77
C GLU A 23 -6.44 10.83 0.72
N LYS A 24 -7.29 9.84 1.08
CA LYS A 24 -7.61 9.52 2.46
C LYS A 24 -7.94 8.05 2.63
N ILE A 25 -7.41 7.48 3.71
CA ILE A 25 -7.81 6.17 4.24
C ILE A 25 -8.35 6.32 5.67
N SER A 26 -9.19 5.38 6.09
CA SER A 26 -9.68 5.28 7.47
C SER A 26 -9.19 3.97 8.07
N VAL A 27 -8.58 4.05 9.26
CA VAL A 27 -7.95 2.92 9.93
C VAL A 27 -8.58 2.72 11.31
N ASP A 28 -8.77 1.46 11.69
CA ASP A 28 -9.06 1.06 13.08
C ASP A 28 -8.22 -0.16 13.48
N ASN A 29 -8.53 -0.77 14.63
CA ASN A 29 -7.80 -1.92 15.15
C ASN A 29 -7.80 -3.16 14.23
N ALA A 30 -8.71 -3.22 13.25
CA ALA A 30 -8.80 -4.29 12.27
C ALA A 30 -8.11 -3.97 10.92
N GLY A 31 -7.56 -2.76 10.76
CA GLY A 31 -6.79 -2.34 9.58
C GLY A 31 -7.45 -1.22 8.78
N VAL A 32 -7.11 -1.15 7.48
CA VAL A 32 -7.66 -0.16 6.55
C VAL A 32 -9.09 -0.52 6.16
N LYS A 33 -10.07 0.31 6.52
CA LYS A 33 -11.47 0.10 6.15
C LYS A 33 -11.62 0.05 4.62
N LYS A 34 -12.44 -0.88 4.13
CA LYS A 34 -12.70 -1.15 2.70
C LYS A 34 -11.52 -1.80 1.94
N ASP A 35 -10.39 -2.05 2.58
CA ASP A 35 -9.33 -2.85 1.98
C ASP A 35 -9.68 -4.35 2.07
N LYS A 36 -9.28 -5.13 1.06
CA LYS A 36 -9.54 -6.57 0.98
C LYS A 36 -8.87 -7.37 2.10
N PHE A 37 -7.87 -6.81 2.79
CA PHE A 37 -7.19 -7.43 3.92
C PHE A 37 -7.76 -7.01 5.29
N TYR A 38 -8.75 -6.09 5.31
CA TYR A 38 -9.42 -5.65 6.52
C TYR A 38 -9.96 -6.84 7.33
N ASN A 39 -9.67 -6.86 8.63
CA ASN A 39 -10.13 -7.88 9.60
C ASN A 39 -9.77 -9.33 9.24
N LYS A 40 -8.79 -9.57 8.36
CA LYS A 40 -8.35 -10.94 8.02
C LYS A 40 -7.20 -11.42 8.89
N ASN A 41 -6.18 -10.59 9.08
CA ASN A 41 -5.03 -10.90 9.91
C ASN A 41 -4.46 -9.60 10.51
N PRO A 42 -4.47 -9.43 11.84
CA PRO A 42 -4.01 -8.20 12.49
C PRO A 42 -2.52 -7.92 12.26
N ARG A 43 -1.69 -8.94 12.02
CA ARG A 43 -0.26 -8.78 11.70
C ARG A 43 0.01 -8.35 10.26
N ARG A 44 -1.02 -8.30 9.42
CA ARG A 44 -0.96 -7.92 8.00
C ARG A 44 -2.01 -6.86 7.65
N ALA A 45 -2.43 -6.08 8.65
CA ALA A 45 -3.54 -5.14 8.55
C ALA A 45 -3.20 -3.86 7.75
N ILE A 46 -1.91 -3.47 7.74
CA ILE A 46 -1.38 -2.30 7.01
C ILE A 46 0.00 -2.69 6.48
N LEU A 47 0.26 -2.45 5.20
CA LEU A 47 1.57 -2.59 4.59
C LEU A 47 2.15 -1.21 4.29
N ILE A 48 3.35 -0.94 4.76
CA ILE A 48 4.07 0.32 4.49
C ILE A 48 5.31 -0.02 3.68
N THR A 49 5.58 0.78 2.65
CA THR A 49 6.84 0.78 1.90
C THR A 49 7.43 2.18 1.87
N CYS A 50 8.67 2.32 1.40
CA CYS A 50 9.34 3.59 1.26
C CYS A 50 9.71 3.88 -0.20
N VAL A 51 9.88 5.17 -0.53
CA VAL A 51 10.25 5.61 -1.88
C VAL A 51 11.61 5.02 -2.29
N GLU A 52 12.50 4.77 -1.33
CA GLU A 52 13.80 4.14 -1.58
C GLU A 52 13.68 2.71 -2.11
N SER A 53 12.59 1.99 -1.81
CA SER A 53 12.34 0.65 -2.35
C SER A 53 12.01 0.71 -3.85
N TYR A 54 11.27 1.74 -4.28
CA TYR A 54 11.03 2.01 -5.70
C TYR A 54 12.32 2.44 -6.41
N ASN A 55 13.12 3.30 -5.78
CA ASN A 55 14.44 3.69 -6.31
C ASN A 55 15.37 2.48 -6.46
N LEU A 56 15.33 1.54 -5.52
CA LEU A 56 16.10 0.30 -5.59
C LEU A 56 15.64 -0.58 -6.76
N ALA A 57 14.32 -0.74 -6.96
CA ALA A 57 13.79 -1.49 -8.09
C ALA A 57 14.23 -0.87 -9.43
N GLN A 58 14.10 0.45 -9.57
CA GLN A 58 14.50 1.18 -10.78
C GLN A 58 16.01 1.03 -11.06
N LYS A 59 16.85 1.11 -10.02
CA LYS A 59 18.31 0.90 -10.14
C LYS A 59 18.70 -0.49 -10.64
N ASN A 60 17.84 -1.48 -10.42
CA ASN A 60 18.01 -2.85 -10.90
C ASN A 60 17.21 -3.11 -12.19
N GLU A 61 16.82 -2.06 -12.92
CA GLU A 61 16.08 -2.13 -14.18
C GLU A 61 14.70 -2.80 -14.04
N ILE A 62 14.16 -2.87 -12.82
CA ILE A 62 12.82 -3.38 -12.54
C ILE A 62 11.85 -2.19 -12.56
N ASN A 63 11.13 -2.04 -13.67
CA ASN A 63 10.15 -0.97 -13.84
C ASN A 63 8.82 -1.35 -13.18
N ILE A 64 8.56 -0.78 -12.01
CA ILE A 64 7.30 -0.93 -11.27
C ILE A 64 6.64 0.43 -11.04
N GLN A 65 5.31 0.45 -11.08
CA GLN A 65 4.52 1.65 -10.81
C GLN A 65 4.30 1.82 -9.31
N ALA A 66 4.09 3.05 -8.84
CA ALA A 66 3.68 3.29 -7.46
C ALA A 66 2.40 2.49 -7.12
N GLY A 67 2.31 1.96 -5.89
CA GLY A 67 1.27 1.02 -5.47
C GLY A 67 1.53 -0.45 -5.83
N SER A 68 2.58 -0.78 -6.62
CA SER A 68 2.83 -2.15 -7.07
C SER A 68 3.39 -3.07 -5.98
N LEU A 69 3.99 -2.51 -4.92
CA LEU A 69 4.61 -3.29 -3.83
C LEU A 69 3.58 -3.82 -2.82
N GLY A 70 2.31 -3.45 -3.00
CA GLY A 70 1.22 -3.93 -2.15
C GLY A 70 0.99 -3.07 -0.91
N GLU A 71 1.53 -1.86 -0.90
CA GLU A 71 1.37 -0.89 0.18
C GLU A 71 -0.06 -0.37 0.32
N ASN A 72 -0.33 0.16 1.51
CA ASN A 72 -1.52 0.92 1.85
C ASN A 72 -1.23 2.41 1.93
#